data_AF-A0A381KMS8-F1
#
_entry.id   AF-A0A381KMS8-F1
#
_cell.length_a   1.000
_cell.length_b   1.000
_cell.length_c   1.000
_cell.angle_alpha   90.00
_cell.angle_beta   90.00
_cell.angle_gamma   90.00
#
_symmetry.space_group_name_H-M   'P 1'
#
loop_
_entity.id
_entity.type
_entity.pdbx_description
1 polymer ?
#
loop_
_entity_poly.entity_id
_entity_poly.type
_entity_poly.pdbx_seq_one_letter_code
_entity_poly.pdbx_strand_id
1 'polypeptide(L)'
;MKFIDLHCDTIAKLMENVETSELKSNKYSVDIDRLKKGDSLAQTFALFVDTEEVKHPFDYCMSMANKFHEEMKKNSDEIALATNYEEIMKNQSEGKLTALLSIEEGAVLEGKLENLKKFYDLGVRMMTISWNHVNELSFPS
;
A
#
# COMPACT_ATOMS: atom_id res chain seq x y z
N MET A 1 -16.35 15.21 -9.10
CA MET A 1 -14.91 15.26 -9.40
C MET A 1 -14.33 13.99 -8.80
N LYS A 2 -13.64 13.15 -9.58
CA LYS A 2 -12.94 12.00 -9.00
C LYS A 2 -11.81 12.51 -8.10
N PHE A 3 -11.47 11.78 -7.05
CA PHE A 3 -10.40 12.12 -6.13
C PHE A 3 -9.33 11.04 -6.12
N ILE A 4 -8.12 11.42 -5.69
CA ILE A 4 -7.04 10.49 -5.37
C ILE A 4 -6.77 10.65 -3.88
N ASP A 5 -6.81 9.54 -3.15
CA ASP A 5 -6.35 9.49 -1.77
C ASP A 5 -4.93 8.93 -1.70
N LEU A 6 -4.06 9.64 -1.00
CA LEU A 6 -2.62 9.37 -0.99
C LEU A 6 -2.17 8.48 0.17
N HIS A 7 -3.09 8.05 1.05
CA HIS A 7 -2.68 7.22 2.19
C HIS A 7 -3.85 6.46 2.85
N CYS A 8 -3.71 5.15 3.02
CA CYS A 8 -4.52 4.39 3.97
C CYS A 8 -3.80 3.14 4.51
N ASP A 9 -4.09 2.78 5.76
CA ASP A 9 -3.50 1.63 6.48
C ASP A 9 -4.28 0.32 6.33
N THR A 10 -5.10 0.21 5.29
CA THR A 10 -6.03 -0.93 5.16
C THR A 10 -5.27 -2.25 5.08
N ILE A 11 -4.10 -2.29 4.45
CA ILE A 11 -3.29 -3.51 4.35
C ILE A 11 -2.86 -4.02 5.74
N ALA A 12 -2.43 -3.14 6.64
CA ALA A 12 -2.12 -3.51 8.02
C ALA A 12 -3.35 -4.12 8.72
N LYS A 13 -4.52 -3.50 8.54
CA LYS A 13 -5.79 -4.01 9.10
C LYS A 13 -6.20 -5.37 8.54
N LEU A 14 -5.97 -5.63 7.26
CA LEU A 14 -6.25 -6.96 6.67
C LEU A 14 -5.30 -8.04 7.18
N MET A 15 -4.10 -7.68 7.65
CA MET A 15 -3.15 -8.63 8.25
C MET A 15 -3.50 -9.01 9.69
N GLU A 16 -4.21 -8.16 10.43
CA GLU A 16 -4.64 -8.47 11.80
C GLU A 16 -5.63 -9.66 11.86
N ASN A 17 -6.40 -9.90 10.80
CA ASN A 17 -7.43 -10.95 10.74
C ASN A 17 -7.47 -11.64 9.36
N VAL A 18 -6.40 -12.37 9.04
CA VAL A 18 -6.14 -12.97 7.71
C VAL A 18 -7.28 -13.84 7.18
N GLU A 19 -8.02 -14.54 8.05
CA GLU A 19 -9.08 -15.48 7.65
C GLU A 19 -10.41 -14.82 7.30
N THR A 20 -10.67 -13.57 7.73
CA THR A 20 -12.01 -12.97 7.65
C THR A 20 -12.05 -11.61 6.98
N SER A 21 -10.90 -10.98 6.75
CA SER A 21 -10.83 -9.63 6.23
C SER A 21 -10.26 -9.60 4.81
N GLU A 22 -11.07 -9.10 3.88
CA GLU A 22 -10.75 -8.98 2.46
C GLU A 22 -10.83 -7.53 2.01
N LEU A 23 -10.07 -7.16 0.98
CA LEU A 23 -10.08 -5.78 0.47
C LEU A 23 -11.39 -5.44 -0.25
N LYS A 24 -12.11 -6.45 -0.76
CA LYS A 24 -13.37 -6.27 -1.48
C LYS A 24 -14.41 -5.52 -0.67
N SER A 25 -14.67 -6.04 0.53
CA SER A 25 -15.66 -5.52 1.47
C SER A 25 -15.22 -5.90 2.88
N ASN A 26 -15.10 -4.92 3.78
CA ASN A 26 -14.65 -5.17 5.16
C ASN A 26 -15.23 -4.16 6.15
N LYS A 27 -14.99 -4.37 7.45
CA LYS A 27 -15.48 -3.47 8.52
C LYS A 27 -14.66 -2.19 8.72
N TYR A 28 -13.51 -2.05 8.05
CA TYR A 28 -12.62 -0.89 8.17
C TYR A 28 -13.11 0.27 7.30
N SER A 29 -12.37 1.38 7.24
CA SER A 29 -12.82 2.59 6.52
C SER A 29 -12.79 2.43 5.00
N VAL A 30 -11.81 1.71 4.45
CA VAL A 30 -11.57 1.60 3.01
C VAL A 30 -11.76 0.15 2.54
N ASP A 31 -12.55 -0.02 1.49
CA ASP A 31 -12.70 -1.25 0.72
C ASP A 31 -13.06 -0.90 -0.74
N ILE A 32 -13.00 -1.88 -1.64
CA ILE A 32 -13.25 -1.68 -3.07
C ILE A 32 -14.67 -1.16 -3.31
N ASP A 33 -15.66 -1.72 -2.61
CA ASP A 33 -17.07 -1.34 -2.78
C ASP A 33 -17.32 0.13 -2.45
N ARG A 34 -16.77 0.62 -1.35
CA ARG A 34 -16.88 2.04 -0.95
C ARG A 34 -16.10 2.95 -1.88
N LEU A 35 -14.89 2.57 -2.29
CA LEU A 35 -14.08 3.36 -3.22
C LEU A 35 -14.78 3.53 -4.57
N LYS A 36 -15.39 2.45 -5.10
CA LYS A 36 -16.21 2.51 -6.31
C LYS A 36 -17.45 3.37 -6.11
N LYS A 37 -18.18 3.20 -5.01
CA LYS A 37 -19.35 4.02 -4.68
C LYS A 37 -19.02 5.51 -4.54
N GLY A 38 -17.83 5.82 -4.04
CA GLY A 38 -17.30 7.17 -3.91
C GLY A 38 -16.75 7.77 -5.21
N ASP A 39 -16.72 7.03 -6.32
CA ASP A 39 -16.11 7.45 -7.58
C ASP A 39 -14.62 7.86 -7.42
N SER A 40 -13.88 7.10 -6.60
CA SER A 40 -12.43 7.28 -6.43
C SER A 40 -11.70 7.00 -7.74
N LEU A 41 -10.71 7.83 -8.09
CA LEU A 41 -9.81 7.58 -9.21
C LEU A 41 -8.71 6.59 -8.81
N ALA A 42 -8.07 6.83 -7.66
CA ALA A 42 -7.00 5.99 -7.15
C ALA A 42 -6.94 6.05 -5.62
N GLN A 43 -6.51 4.94 -5.04
CA GLN A 43 -6.21 4.81 -3.61
C GLN A 43 -4.77 4.37 -3.44
N THR A 44 -4.02 5.08 -2.59
CA THR A 44 -2.70 4.63 -2.17
C THR A 44 -2.81 3.78 -0.92
N PHE A 45 -2.25 2.58 -0.96
CA PHE A 45 -2.19 1.65 0.16
C PHE A 45 -0.79 1.70 0.78
N ALA A 46 -0.72 2.02 2.06
CA ALA A 46 0.53 2.10 2.79
C ALA A 46 0.97 0.73 3.34
N LEU A 47 2.24 0.42 3.14
CA LEU A 47 2.98 -0.61 3.85
C LEU A 47 3.59 0.05 5.09
N PHE A 48 2.80 0.13 6.15
CA PHE A 48 3.12 0.79 7.41
C PHE A 48 3.89 -0.11 8.38
N VAL A 49 4.99 0.39 8.94
CA VAL A 49 5.77 -0.31 9.97
C VAL A 49 6.03 0.60 11.17
N ASP A 50 5.63 0.16 12.36
CA ASP A 50 6.07 0.74 13.62
C ASP A 50 7.32 -0.01 14.12
N THR A 51 8.47 0.65 14.15
CA THR A 51 9.74 0.05 14.56
C THR A 51 9.84 -0.28 16.05
N GLU A 52 8.97 0.27 16.89
CA GLU A 52 8.91 -0.13 18.31
C GLU A 52 8.20 -1.48 18.49
N GLU A 53 7.23 -1.78 17.64
CA GLU A 53 6.43 -3.01 17.69
C GLU A 53 7.02 -4.13 16.80
N VAL A 54 7.76 -3.76 15.74
CA VAL A 54 8.26 -4.68 14.71
C VAL A 54 9.78 -4.82 14.78
N LYS A 55 10.25 -5.99 15.21
CA LYS A 55 11.69 -6.32 15.30
C LYS A 55 12.39 -6.48 13.95
N HIS A 56 11.67 -6.92 12.92
CA HIS A 56 12.21 -7.21 11.59
C HIS A 56 11.44 -6.39 10.54
N PRO A 57 11.74 -5.09 10.41
CA PRO A 57 10.92 -4.14 9.65
C PRO A 57 10.87 -4.47 8.15
N PHE A 58 11.99 -4.90 7.56
CA PHE A 58 12.05 -5.34 6.16
C PHE A 58 11.12 -6.54 5.90
N ASP A 59 11.24 -7.61 6.70
CA ASP A 59 10.47 -8.85 6.51
C ASP A 59 8.97 -8.63 6.73
N TYR A 60 8.61 -7.79 7.71
CA TYR A 60 7.22 -7.43 7.96
C TYR A 60 6.64 -6.60 6.81
N CYS A 61 7.34 -5.57 6.34
CA CYS A 61 6.93 -4.76 5.18
C CYS A 61 6.78 -5.63 3.91
N MET A 62 7.69 -6.60 3.70
CA MET A 62 7.58 -7.58 2.61
C MET A 62 6.32 -8.45 2.74
N SER A 63 5.96 -8.84 3.96
CA SER A 63 4.71 -9.58 4.22
C SER A 63 3.47 -8.75 3.91
N MET A 64 3.49 -7.44 4.21
CA MET A 64 2.44 -6.51 3.81
C MET A 64 2.33 -6.38 2.29
N ALA A 65 3.47 -6.28 1.59
CA ALA A 65 3.49 -6.22 0.12
C ALA A 65 2.88 -7.51 -0.49
N ASN A 66 3.22 -8.68 0.07
CA ASN A 66 2.62 -9.94 -0.34
C ASN A 66 1.10 -9.94 -0.15
N LYS A 67 0.61 -9.52 1.02
CA LYS A 67 -0.83 -9.39 1.28
C LYS A 67 -1.51 -8.43 0.29
N PHE A 68 -0.89 -7.28 -0.01
CA PHE A 68 -1.38 -6.35 -1.02
C PHE A 68 -1.53 -7.03 -2.39
N HIS A 69 -0.51 -7.73 -2.87
CA HIS A 69 -0.55 -8.40 -4.18
C HIS A 69 -1.55 -9.57 -4.21
N GLU A 70 -1.74 -10.30 -3.11
CA GLU A 70 -2.79 -11.31 -2.99
C GLU A 70 -4.18 -10.70 -3.19
N GLU A 71 -4.46 -9.56 -2.53
CA GLU A 71 -5.72 -8.85 -2.69
C GLU A 71 -5.89 -8.28 -4.11
N MET A 72 -4.81 -7.80 -4.74
CA MET A 72 -4.86 -7.34 -6.14
C MET A 72 -5.20 -8.49 -7.09
N LYS A 73 -4.61 -9.67 -6.86
CA LYS A 73 -4.90 -10.87 -7.66
C LYS A 73 -6.33 -11.34 -7.47
N LYS A 74 -6.80 -11.38 -6.22
CA LYS A 74 -8.15 -11.84 -5.84
C LYS A 74 -9.24 -10.95 -6.44
N ASN A 75 -8.98 -9.66 -6.59
CA ASN A 75 -9.95 -8.66 -7.05
C ASN A 75 -9.57 -8.05 -8.41
N SER A 76 -8.86 -8.81 -9.25
CA SER A 76 -8.25 -8.31 -10.49
C SER A 76 -9.23 -7.85 -11.58
N ASP A 77 -10.51 -8.20 -11.43
CA ASP A 77 -11.64 -7.72 -12.21
C ASP A 77 -12.08 -6.31 -11.79
N GLU A 78 -11.73 -5.88 -10.58
CA GLU A 78 -12.26 -4.64 -9.98
C GLU A 78 -11.22 -3.58 -9.64
N ILE A 79 -9.99 -3.99 -9.31
CA ILE A 79 -8.88 -3.11 -8.95
C ILE A 79 -7.58 -3.58 -9.60
N ALA A 80 -6.69 -2.65 -9.94
CA ALA A 80 -5.36 -2.96 -10.44
C ALA A 80 -4.33 -1.97 -9.91
N LEU A 81 -3.11 -2.47 -9.66
CA LEU A 81 -1.94 -1.64 -9.35
C LEU A 81 -1.57 -0.78 -10.56
N ALA A 82 -1.21 0.48 -10.32
CA ALA A 82 -0.53 1.34 -11.27
C ALA A 82 0.80 1.82 -10.71
N THR A 83 1.81 1.90 -11.57
CA THR A 83 3.17 2.29 -11.24
C THR A 83 3.64 3.54 -11.98
N ASN A 84 2.78 4.10 -12.82
CA ASN A 84 2.96 5.33 -13.60
C ASN A 84 1.59 5.90 -13.97
N TYR A 85 1.57 7.13 -14.50
CA TYR A 85 0.34 7.84 -14.86
C TYR A 85 -0.46 7.12 -15.96
N GLU A 86 0.22 6.56 -16.96
CA GLU A 86 -0.40 5.87 -18.07
C GLU A 86 -1.21 4.65 -17.61
N GLU A 87 -0.70 3.92 -16.61
CA GLU A 87 -1.40 2.80 -15.98
C GLU A 87 -2.62 3.25 -15.17
N ILE A 88 -2.57 4.41 -14.49
CA ILE A 88 -3.75 4.98 -13.82
C ILE A 88 -4.84 5.24 -14.85
N MET A 89 -4.50 5.90 -15.97
CA MET A 89 -5.47 6.23 -17.01
C MET A 89 -5.99 4.98 -17.72
N LYS A 90 -5.15 3.97 -17.93
CA LYS A 90 -5.56 2.67 -18.47
C LYS A 90 -6.58 2.00 -17.56
N ASN A 91 -6.29 1.86 -16.27
CA ASN A 91 -7.19 1.25 -15.30
C ASN A 91 -8.55 1.97 -15.27
N GLN A 92 -8.54 3.30 -15.28
CA GLN A 92 -9.77 4.11 -15.37
C GLN A 92 -10.56 3.81 -16.65
N SER A 93 -9.90 3.71 -17.81
CA SER A 93 -10.56 3.41 -19.08
C SER A 93 -11.15 1.99 -19.14
N GLU A 94 -10.55 1.06 -18.40
CA GLU A 94 -11.04 -0.32 -18.24
C GLU A 94 -12.12 -0.45 -17.16
N GLY A 95 -12.51 0.66 -16.50
CA GLY A 95 -13.51 0.64 -15.42
C GLY A 95 -13.00 0.04 -14.11
N LYS A 96 -11.68 -0.09 -13.94
CA LYS A 96 -11.04 -0.61 -12.73
C LYS A 96 -10.66 0.53 -11.80
N LEU A 97 -10.80 0.28 -10.50
CA LEU A 97 -10.20 1.12 -9.48
C LEU A 97 -8.67 1.03 -9.58
N THR A 98 -7.98 2.14 -9.34
CA THR A 98 -6.51 2.14 -9.30
C THR A 98 -6.01 2.01 -7.86
N ALA A 99 -5.10 1.07 -7.65
CA ALA A 99 -4.27 1.00 -6.45
C ALA A 99 -2.89 1.61 -6.74
N LEU A 100 -2.38 2.42 -5.82
CA LEU A 100 -0.99 2.83 -5.74
C LEU A 100 -0.38 2.20 -4.48
N LEU A 101 0.91 1.93 -4.50
CA LEU A 101 1.60 1.30 -3.37
C LEU A 101 2.65 2.26 -2.79
N SER A 102 2.60 2.45 -1.48
CA SER A 102 3.55 3.28 -0.75
C SER A 102 4.15 2.56 0.45
N ILE A 103 5.32 3.01 0.90
CA ILE A 103 5.92 2.61 2.18
C ILE A 103 5.77 3.76 3.16
N GLU A 104 5.42 3.47 4.40
CA GLU A 104 5.51 4.39 5.52
C GLU A 104 6.47 3.80 6.56
N GLU A 105 7.60 4.49 6.76
CA GLU A 105 8.77 4.13 7.58
C GLU A 105 10.00 3.70 6.74
N GLY A 106 11.11 4.41 6.92
CA GLY A 106 12.36 4.22 6.18
C GLY A 106 13.27 3.10 6.68
N ALA A 107 13.16 2.75 7.95
CA ALA A 107 13.90 1.67 8.60
C ALA A 107 13.67 0.31 7.91
N VAL A 108 12.58 0.15 7.15
CA VAL A 108 12.34 -1.05 6.33
C VAL A 108 13.42 -1.29 5.28
N LEU A 109 14.20 -0.27 4.92
CA LEU A 109 15.34 -0.41 4.02
C LEU A 109 16.59 -0.98 4.72
N GLU A 110 16.68 -0.87 6.04
CA GLU A 110 17.85 -1.29 6.85
C GLU A 110 19.18 -0.69 6.33
N GLY A 111 19.16 0.54 5.82
CA GLY A 111 20.32 1.19 5.22
C GLY A 111 20.83 0.59 3.90
N LYS A 112 20.07 -0.31 3.26
CA LYS A 112 20.48 -1.04 2.03
C LYS A 112 19.69 -0.57 0.81
N LEU A 113 20.38 -0.06 -0.22
CA LEU A 113 19.74 0.35 -1.49
C LEU A 113 19.11 -0.83 -2.23
N GLU A 114 19.62 -2.04 -2.02
CA GLU A 114 19.06 -3.26 -2.58
C GLU A 114 17.63 -3.49 -2.10
N ASN A 115 17.32 -3.13 -0.84
CA ASN A 115 15.97 -3.25 -0.30
C ASN A 115 15.02 -2.22 -0.95
N LEU A 116 15.49 -1.00 -1.21
CA LEU A 116 14.72 0.00 -1.96
C LEU A 116 14.36 -0.53 -3.36
N LYS A 117 15.33 -1.14 -4.05
CA LYS A 117 15.11 -1.73 -5.37
C LYS A 117 14.09 -2.87 -5.33
N LYS A 118 14.13 -3.74 -4.32
CA LYS A 118 13.13 -4.81 -4.14
C LYS A 118 11.71 -4.25 -4.04
N PHE A 119 11.49 -3.23 -3.22
CA PHE A 119 10.17 -2.61 -3.07
C PHE A 119 9.73 -1.87 -4.33
N TYR A 120 10.65 -1.18 -5.02
CA TYR A 120 10.38 -0.56 -6.30
C TYR A 120 9.92 -1.60 -7.35
N ASP A 121 10.56 -2.78 -7.39
CA ASP A 121 10.21 -3.88 -8.30
C ASP A 121 8.85 -4.51 -7.96
N LEU A 122 8.42 -4.45 -6.70
CA LEU A 122 7.06 -4.81 -6.26
C LEU A 122 6.02 -3.72 -6.60
N GLY A 123 6.45 -2.59 -7.15
CA GLY A 123 5.56 -1.53 -7.63
C GLY A 123 5.35 -0.37 -6.65
N VAL A 124 6.14 -0.29 -5.57
CA VAL A 124 6.16 0.91 -4.71
C VAL A 124 6.61 2.12 -5.51
N ARG A 125 5.88 3.23 -5.43
CA ARG A 125 6.19 4.50 -6.10
C ARG A 125 6.19 5.72 -5.20
N MET A 126 5.88 5.55 -3.92
CA MET A 126 5.90 6.59 -2.92
C MET A 126 6.44 6.02 -1.60
N MET A 127 7.18 6.82 -0.86
CA MET A 127 7.75 6.39 0.41
C MET A 127 7.91 7.58 1.35
N THR A 128 7.50 7.39 2.61
CA THR A 128 7.82 8.32 3.70
C THR A 128 9.18 7.92 4.28
N ILE A 129 10.14 8.86 4.31
CA ILE A 129 11.53 8.61 4.76
C ILE A 129 11.60 8.27 6.25
N SER A 130 10.74 8.87 7.06
CA SER A 130 10.59 8.56 8.49
C SER A 130 9.12 8.57 8.87
N TRP A 131 8.74 7.73 9.83
CA TRP A 131 7.50 7.88 10.55
C TRP A 131 7.76 8.65 11.86
N ASN A 132 7.50 8.04 13.01
CA ASN A 132 7.60 8.66 14.34
C ASN A 132 8.87 8.30 15.11
N HIS A 133 9.79 7.55 14.50
CA HIS A 133 11.04 7.11 15.13
C HIS A 133 12.25 7.53 14.31
N VAL A 134 13.41 7.63 14.98
CA VAL A 134 14.68 7.87 14.30
C VAL A 134 15.09 6.59 13.57
N ASN A 135 15.51 6.71 12.32
CA ASN A 135 16.04 5.61 11.52
C ASN A 135 17.35 6.03 10.81
N GLU A 136 17.91 5.14 10.00
CA GLU A 136 19.18 5.37 9.30
C GLU A 136 19.13 6.51 8.26
N LEU A 137 17.92 6.96 7.88
CA LEU A 137 17.69 7.94 6.82
C LEU A 137 17.31 9.32 7.35
N SER A 138 16.57 9.40 8.47
CA SER A 138 16.05 10.64 9.03
C SER A 138 15.62 10.50 10.50
N PHE A 139 15.27 11.63 11.10
CA PHE A 139 14.58 11.72 12.39
C PHE A 139 13.22 12.43 12.21
N PRO A 140 12.23 12.15 13.08
CA PRO A 140 10.96 12.87 13.08
C PRO A 140 11.19 14.33 13.50
N SER A 141 10.65 15.28 12.72
CA SER A 141 10.73 16.72 12.99
C SER A 141 9.39 17.29 13.43
#